data_AF-A0A2C5YLY4-F1
#
_entry.id   AF-A0A2C5YLY4-F1
#
_cell.length_a   1.000
_cell.length_b   1.000
_cell.length_c   1.000
_cell.angle_alpha   90.00
_cell.angle_beta   90.00
_cell.angle_gamma   90.00
#
_symmetry.space_group_name_H-M   'P 1'
#
loop_
_entity.id
_entity.type
_entity.pdbx_description
1 polymer ?
#
loop_
_entity_poly.entity_id
_entity_poly.type
_entity_poly.pdbx_seq_one_letter_code
_entity_poly.pdbx_strand_id
1 'polypeptide(L)'
;MYTLAPNSIYASSFPNHVAPAAARLSFEPDVLLVPAGQSRTVSLLLHPPTGLDASRLPLWSGYITVNASDGSVLSLPYQGLAGSLRNATVLARNQTWITTSRDVKAEARSPPDALFVLPAPNTASDSPSLPTLVVQLALGSRLLRAHVIAHRPAHTHRPNSLFAAASAHGQSIGQLDEFPSRWNPRGKRVFPWNGKLHNGKWAPPGRYRIVVRALRIFGDENVDADWDVSQTLPFAISYGD
;
A
#
# COMPACT_ATOMS: atom_id res chain seq x y z
N MET A 1 16.75 -8.98 -11.53
CA MET A 1 16.17 -7.67 -11.90
C MET A 1 15.79 -6.91 -10.64
N TYR A 2 16.01 -5.60 -10.55
CA TYR A 2 15.54 -4.80 -9.41
C TYR A 2 14.06 -4.42 -9.58
N THR A 3 13.27 -4.59 -8.51
CA THR A 3 11.86 -4.22 -8.50
C THR A 3 11.67 -2.73 -8.28
N LEU A 4 12.42 -2.12 -7.36
CA LEU A 4 12.33 -0.70 -7.04
C LEU A 4 13.41 0.15 -7.76
N ALA A 5 13.06 1.40 -8.04
CA ALA A 5 13.97 2.38 -8.59
C ALA A 5 15.09 2.71 -7.59
N PRO A 6 16.28 3.14 -8.05
CA PRO A 6 17.35 3.58 -7.15
C PRO A 6 16.87 4.68 -6.21
N ASN A 7 17.23 4.59 -4.92
CA ASN A 7 16.88 5.56 -3.88
C ASN A 7 15.38 5.89 -3.80
N SER A 8 14.52 4.91 -4.11
CA SER A 8 13.08 5.10 -4.20
C SER A 8 12.31 3.90 -3.64
N ILE A 9 11.17 4.18 -3.04
CA ILE A 9 10.20 3.17 -2.62
C ILE A 9 9.27 2.73 -3.75
N TYR A 10 9.31 3.43 -4.89
CA TYR A 10 8.45 3.16 -6.04
C TYR A 10 9.09 2.14 -6.98
N ALA A 11 8.22 1.35 -7.64
CA ALA A 11 8.63 0.40 -8.66
C ALA A 11 9.47 1.09 -9.75
N SER A 12 10.52 0.41 -10.23
CA SER A 12 11.31 0.87 -11.36
C SER A 12 10.42 1.01 -12.60
N SER A 13 10.66 2.05 -13.39
CA SER A 13 10.11 2.14 -14.74
C SER A 13 10.66 1.02 -15.60
N PHE A 14 9.84 0.55 -16.54
CA PHE A 14 10.29 -0.33 -17.59
C PHE A 14 11.15 0.45 -18.61
N PRO A 15 12.25 -0.13 -19.14
CA PRO A 15 12.83 -1.41 -18.73
C PRO A 15 13.55 -1.31 -17.38
N ASN A 16 13.32 -2.28 -16.51
CA ASN A 16 13.90 -2.30 -15.16
C ASN A 16 15.38 -2.68 -15.22
N HIS A 17 16.18 -2.19 -14.27
CA HIS A 17 17.60 -2.53 -14.17
C HIS A 17 17.82 -4.03 -13.89
N VAL A 18 18.45 -4.73 -14.83
CA VAL A 18 18.88 -6.12 -14.69
C VAL A 18 20.31 -6.13 -14.16
N ALA A 19 20.50 -6.61 -12.93
CA ALA A 19 21.83 -6.79 -12.37
C ALA A 19 22.49 -8.04 -12.98
N PRO A 20 23.81 -8.03 -13.24
CA PRO A 20 24.56 -9.18 -13.75
C PRO A 20 24.87 -10.18 -12.62
N ALA A 21 23.82 -10.70 -11.97
CA ALA A 21 23.92 -11.68 -10.89
C ALA A 21 22.79 -12.71 -11.02
N ALA A 22 23.10 -13.96 -10.67
CA ALA A 22 22.18 -15.09 -10.78
C ALA A 22 22.06 -15.85 -9.45
N ALA A 23 20.92 -16.50 -9.25
CA ALA A 23 20.72 -17.42 -8.15
C ALA A 23 21.46 -18.73 -8.43
N ARG A 24 21.80 -19.47 -7.38
CA ARG A 24 22.34 -20.84 -7.48
C ARG A 24 21.37 -21.82 -6.85
N LEU A 25 21.20 -22.98 -7.45
CA LEU A 25 20.32 -24.04 -6.98
C LEU A 25 21.16 -25.28 -6.67
N SER A 26 20.80 -25.98 -5.60
CA SER A 26 21.39 -27.27 -5.22
C SER A 26 20.29 -28.27 -4.97
N PHE A 27 20.50 -29.50 -5.44
CA PHE A 27 19.50 -30.57 -5.44
C PHE A 27 20.05 -31.75 -4.63
N GLU A 28 19.19 -32.36 -3.81
CA GLU A 28 19.54 -33.57 -3.06
C GLU A 28 18.37 -34.58 -3.07
N PRO A 29 18.49 -35.71 -3.79
CA PRO A 29 19.52 -36.02 -4.79
C PRO A 29 19.33 -35.25 -6.11
N ASP A 30 20.38 -35.13 -6.92
CA ASP A 30 20.33 -34.54 -8.28
C ASP A 30 19.89 -35.54 -9.37
N VAL A 31 19.97 -36.84 -9.07
CA VAL A 31 19.46 -37.95 -9.90
C VAL A 31 18.65 -38.89 -9.03
N LEU A 32 17.50 -39.35 -9.54
CA LEU A 32 16.65 -40.31 -8.83
C LEU A 32 15.90 -41.26 -9.77
N LEU A 33 15.58 -42.44 -9.26
CA LEU A 33 14.67 -43.39 -9.91
C LEU A 33 13.24 -43.20 -9.38
N VAL A 34 12.31 -42.94 -10.30
CA VAL A 34 10.86 -42.88 -10.02
C VAL A 34 10.20 -44.11 -10.64
N PRO A 35 9.80 -45.13 -9.85
CA PRO A 35 9.11 -46.29 -10.39
C PRO A 35 7.72 -45.94 -10.95
N ALA A 36 7.20 -46.78 -11.84
CA ALA A 36 5.86 -46.62 -12.39
C ALA A 36 4.80 -46.52 -11.29
N GLY A 37 3.93 -45.51 -11.39
CA GLY A 37 2.87 -45.24 -10.41
C GLY A 37 3.37 -44.72 -9.05
N GLN A 38 4.67 -44.46 -8.88
CA GLN A 38 5.26 -43.98 -7.63
C GLN A 38 5.65 -42.50 -7.71
N SER A 39 5.90 -41.91 -6.55
CA SER A 39 6.42 -40.55 -6.41
C SER A 39 7.69 -40.54 -5.56
N ARG A 40 8.55 -39.57 -5.82
CA ARG A 40 9.79 -39.33 -5.07
C ARG A 40 9.91 -37.85 -4.75
N THR A 41 10.55 -37.55 -3.64
CA THR A 41 10.82 -36.17 -3.21
C THR A 41 12.27 -35.83 -3.48
N VAL A 42 12.51 -34.63 -4.01
CA VAL A 42 13.83 -34.02 -4.16
C VAL A 42 13.86 -32.77 -3.30
N SER A 43 14.89 -32.63 -2.48
CA SER A 43 15.11 -31.40 -1.73
C SER A 43 15.83 -30.39 -2.61
N LEU A 44 15.28 -29.17 -2.68
CA LEU A 44 15.86 -28.06 -3.43
C LEU A 44 16.28 -26.97 -2.45
N LEU A 45 17.55 -26.58 -2.52
CA LEU A 45 18.08 -25.41 -1.83
C LEU A 45 18.32 -24.30 -2.85
N LEU A 46 17.67 -23.16 -2.66
CA LEU A 46 17.85 -21.98 -3.49
C LEU A 46 18.72 -20.95 -2.75
N HIS A 47 19.79 -20.53 -3.41
CA HIS A 47 20.68 -19.48 -2.95
C HIS A 47 20.40 -18.20 -3.74
N PRO A 48 19.84 -17.15 -3.11
CA PRO A 48 19.62 -15.87 -3.78
C PRO A 48 20.92 -15.26 -4.30
N PRO A 49 20.87 -14.44 -5.36
CA PRO A 49 22.06 -13.72 -5.83
C PRO A 49 22.64 -12.82 -4.73
N THR A 50 23.95 -12.79 -4.59
CA THR A 50 24.67 -11.97 -3.60
C THR A 50 25.16 -10.65 -4.20
N GLY A 51 25.55 -9.70 -3.34
CA GLY A 51 26.08 -8.39 -3.77
C GLY A 51 25.03 -7.44 -4.38
N LEU A 52 23.74 -7.74 -4.22
CA LEU A 52 22.65 -6.90 -4.69
C LEU A 52 22.09 -6.02 -3.56
N ASP A 53 21.58 -4.85 -3.94
CA ASP A 53 20.90 -3.95 -3.03
C ASP A 53 19.51 -4.51 -2.65
N ALA A 54 19.42 -5.12 -1.46
CA ALA A 54 18.19 -5.70 -0.94
C ALA A 54 17.06 -4.68 -0.73
N SER A 55 17.38 -3.39 -0.55
CA SER A 55 16.36 -2.34 -0.39
C SER A 55 15.56 -2.13 -1.68
N ARG A 56 16.15 -2.48 -2.83
CA ARG A 56 15.51 -2.39 -4.15
C ARG A 56 14.72 -3.64 -4.55
N LEU A 57 14.58 -4.59 -3.62
CA LEU A 57 13.84 -5.84 -3.76
C LEU A 57 14.22 -6.60 -5.06
N PRO A 58 15.46 -7.12 -5.19
CA PRO A 58 15.86 -7.89 -6.36
C PRO A 58 14.97 -9.12 -6.59
N LEU A 59 14.27 -9.13 -7.71
CA LEU A 59 13.56 -10.27 -8.24
C LEU A 59 14.51 -11.14 -9.05
N TRP A 60 14.53 -12.43 -8.76
CA TRP A 60 15.31 -13.43 -9.48
C TRP A 60 14.42 -14.62 -9.80
N SER A 61 14.69 -15.26 -10.92
CA SER A 61 13.86 -16.34 -11.44
C SER A 61 14.65 -17.17 -12.43
N GLY A 62 14.09 -18.30 -12.79
CA GLY A 62 14.63 -19.17 -13.82
C GLY A 62 13.76 -20.40 -13.99
N TYR A 63 14.34 -21.43 -14.57
CA TYR A 63 13.68 -22.72 -14.78
C TYR A 63 14.59 -23.83 -14.27
N ILE A 64 13.98 -24.86 -13.69
CA ILE A 64 14.62 -26.14 -13.39
C ILE A 64 14.19 -27.10 -14.48
N THR A 65 15.15 -27.71 -15.15
CA THR A 65 14.88 -28.71 -16.18
C THR A 65 15.03 -30.11 -15.57
N VAL A 66 14.05 -30.97 -15.80
CA VAL A 66 14.08 -32.38 -15.40
C VAL A 66 14.13 -33.23 -16.65
N ASN A 67 15.25 -33.93 -16.83
CA ASN A 67 15.45 -34.82 -17.97
C ASN A 67 15.17 -36.25 -17.53
N ALA A 68 14.22 -36.91 -18.19
CA ALA A 68 13.86 -38.28 -17.92
C ALA A 68 14.62 -39.25 -18.84
N SER A 69 14.78 -40.49 -18.39
CA SER A 69 15.44 -41.55 -19.17
C SER A 69 14.66 -41.99 -20.41
N ASP A 70 13.36 -41.67 -20.49
CA ASP A 70 12.51 -41.94 -21.66
C ASP A 70 12.59 -40.83 -22.74
N GLY A 71 13.45 -39.82 -22.53
CA GLY A 71 13.62 -38.68 -23.43
C GLY A 71 12.68 -37.50 -23.14
N SER A 72 11.77 -37.61 -22.17
CA SER A 72 10.93 -36.50 -21.75
C SER A 72 11.74 -35.40 -21.06
N VAL A 73 11.39 -34.15 -21.33
CA VAL A 73 11.99 -32.97 -20.69
C VAL A 73 10.89 -32.13 -20.06
N LEU A 74 10.94 -31.97 -18.74
CA LEU A 74 10.01 -31.12 -17.99
C LEU A 74 10.71 -29.84 -17.55
N SER A 75 9.94 -28.77 -17.41
CA SER A 75 10.44 -27.47 -16.96
C SER A 75 9.59 -26.94 -15.82
N LEU A 76 10.24 -26.62 -14.70
CA LEU A 76 9.62 -26.04 -13.52
C LEU A 76 10.10 -24.60 -13.33
N PRO A 77 9.25 -23.58 -13.54
CA PRO A 77 9.61 -22.20 -13.26
C PRO A 77 9.80 -21.99 -11.75
N TYR A 78 10.79 -21.18 -11.39
CA TYR A 78 10.96 -20.70 -10.02
C TYR A 78 11.15 -19.19 -9.99
N GLN A 79 10.77 -18.58 -8.89
CA GLN A 79 10.95 -17.17 -8.63
C GLN A 79 11.24 -16.95 -7.14
N GLY A 80 12.11 -15.99 -6.86
CA GLY A 80 12.38 -15.52 -5.52
C GLY A 80 12.64 -14.02 -5.52
N LEU A 81 12.54 -13.44 -4.32
CA LEU A 81 12.82 -12.04 -4.07
C LEU A 81 13.89 -11.96 -2.98
N ALA A 82 14.99 -11.27 -3.25
CA ALA A 82 15.93 -10.89 -2.21
C ALA A 82 15.42 -9.61 -1.53
N GLY A 83 15.40 -9.57 -0.20
CA GLY A 83 14.87 -8.43 0.58
C GLY A 83 13.61 -8.77 1.37
N SER A 84 13.00 -7.75 1.98
CA SER A 84 11.83 -7.93 2.86
C SER A 84 10.64 -7.10 2.36
N LEU A 85 9.61 -7.79 1.88
CA LEU A 85 8.33 -7.15 1.53
C LEU A 85 7.63 -6.57 2.77
N ARG A 86 7.85 -7.16 3.95
CA ARG A 86 7.31 -6.65 5.22
C ARG A 86 7.93 -5.33 5.66
N ASN A 87 9.21 -5.13 5.36
CA ASN A 87 9.91 -3.89 5.68
C ASN A 87 9.78 -2.83 4.57
N ALA A 88 9.26 -3.21 3.40
CA ALA A 88 9.09 -2.29 2.29
C ALA A 88 7.98 -1.28 2.59
N THR A 89 8.28 0.01 2.41
CA THR A 89 7.31 1.09 2.59
C THR A 89 6.23 1.02 1.52
N VAL A 90 4.97 0.92 1.92
CA VAL A 90 3.81 0.91 1.01
C VAL A 90 3.22 2.31 0.81
N LEU A 91 3.37 3.20 1.81
CA LEU A 91 2.87 4.58 1.79
C LEU A 91 3.91 5.52 2.39
N ALA A 92 4.50 6.40 1.59
CA ALA A 92 5.39 7.43 2.12
C ALA A 92 4.61 8.52 2.86
N ARG A 93 5.32 9.26 3.73
CA ARG A 93 4.81 10.50 4.31
C ARG A 93 4.44 11.49 3.20
N ASN A 94 3.39 12.28 3.41
CA ASN A 94 2.89 13.30 2.47
C ASN A 94 2.39 12.77 1.11
N GLN A 95 2.13 11.46 1.02
CA GLN A 95 1.52 10.80 -0.13
C GLN A 95 0.00 10.66 0.00
N THR A 96 -0.60 11.50 0.84
CA THR A 96 -2.05 11.66 0.93
C THR A 96 -2.42 13.14 0.86
N TRP A 97 -3.44 13.47 0.08
CA TRP A 97 -3.90 14.84 -0.07
C TRP A 97 -5.40 14.90 -0.37
N ILE A 98 -5.95 16.10 -0.29
CA ILE A 98 -7.32 16.38 -0.71
C ILE A 98 -7.28 17.08 -2.06
N THR A 99 -8.03 16.57 -3.02
CA THR A 99 -8.37 17.23 -4.28
C THR A 99 -9.90 17.42 -4.34
N THR A 100 -10.42 17.83 -5.48
CA THR A 100 -11.86 17.93 -5.74
C THR A 100 -12.33 16.75 -6.58
N SER A 101 -13.60 16.34 -6.46
CA SER A 101 -14.19 15.32 -7.36
C SER A 101 -14.20 15.72 -8.84
N ARG A 102 -13.94 16.99 -9.15
CA ARG A 102 -13.82 17.51 -10.53
C ARG A 102 -12.42 17.28 -11.13
N ASP A 103 -11.41 17.04 -10.30
CA ASP A 103 -10.06 16.71 -10.76
C ASP A 103 -9.95 15.23 -11.14
N VAL A 104 -10.29 14.92 -12.39
CA VAL A 104 -10.29 13.56 -12.95
C VAL A 104 -8.90 12.90 -12.86
N LYS A 105 -7.81 13.67 -12.90
CA LYS A 105 -6.44 13.12 -12.81
C LYS A 105 -6.00 12.88 -11.37
N ALA A 106 -6.70 13.48 -10.40
CA ALA A 106 -6.35 13.45 -8.98
C ALA A 106 -4.89 13.87 -8.76
N GLU A 107 -4.50 15.04 -9.28
CA GLU A 107 -3.14 15.58 -9.20
C GLU A 107 -3.08 16.90 -8.45
N ALA A 108 -4.14 17.70 -8.58
CA ALA A 108 -4.25 18.96 -7.85
C ALA A 108 -4.28 18.67 -6.35
N ARG A 109 -3.54 19.48 -5.60
CA ARG A 109 -3.60 19.48 -4.13
C ARG A 109 -4.37 20.74 -3.73
N SER A 110 -5.45 20.55 -3.01
CA SER A 110 -6.20 21.67 -2.44
C SER A 110 -5.30 22.46 -1.49
N PRO A 111 -5.40 23.80 -1.46
CA PRO A 111 -4.64 24.59 -0.51
C PRO A 111 -5.03 24.20 0.94
N PRO A 112 -4.16 24.47 1.92
CA PRO A 112 -4.55 24.37 3.32
C PRO A 112 -5.83 25.15 3.58
N ASP A 113 -6.72 24.55 4.38
CA ASP A 113 -7.99 25.15 4.82
C ASP A 113 -8.99 25.45 3.70
N ALA A 114 -8.85 24.80 2.55
CA ALA A 114 -9.87 24.78 1.50
C ALA A 114 -11.23 24.39 2.07
N LEU A 115 -12.27 25.18 1.75
CA LEU A 115 -13.65 24.94 2.18
C LEU A 115 -14.41 24.16 1.10
N PHE A 116 -15.08 23.10 1.51
CA PHE A 116 -15.97 22.30 0.67
C PHE A 116 -17.40 22.38 1.20
N VAL A 117 -18.34 22.81 0.35
CA VAL A 117 -19.77 22.79 0.67
C VAL A 117 -20.34 21.46 0.20
N LEU A 118 -20.73 20.62 1.15
CA LEU A 118 -21.24 19.27 0.93
C LEU A 118 -22.77 19.29 0.79
N PRO A 119 -23.36 18.31 0.09
CA PRO A 119 -24.82 18.12 0.10
C PRO A 119 -25.31 17.85 1.51
N ALA A 120 -26.50 18.36 1.84
CA ALA A 120 -27.15 18.03 3.09
C ALA A 120 -27.16 16.50 3.33
N PRO A 121 -27.02 16.05 4.59
CA PRO A 121 -27.03 14.62 4.90
C PRO A 121 -28.24 13.90 4.29
N ASN A 122 -27.98 12.77 3.63
CA ASN A 122 -28.97 11.94 2.92
C ASN A 122 -29.68 12.60 1.72
N THR A 123 -29.17 13.71 1.18
CA THR A 123 -29.68 14.28 -0.07
C THR A 123 -28.76 13.94 -1.25
N ALA A 124 -29.37 13.75 -2.42
CA ALA A 124 -28.64 13.79 -3.68
C ALA A 124 -28.55 15.25 -4.11
N SER A 125 -27.35 15.70 -4.47
CA SER A 125 -27.13 17.02 -5.06
C SER A 125 -26.62 16.84 -6.48
N ASP A 126 -27.05 17.71 -7.38
CA ASP A 126 -26.53 17.77 -8.74
C ASP A 126 -25.06 18.21 -8.71
N SER A 127 -24.17 17.22 -8.77
CA SER A 127 -22.71 17.38 -8.98
C SER A 127 -21.98 18.34 -8.02
N PRO A 128 -22.06 18.13 -6.69
CA PRO A 128 -21.24 18.85 -5.73
C PRO A 128 -19.75 18.55 -5.99
N SER A 129 -18.91 19.58 -5.89
CA SER A 129 -17.45 19.43 -5.91
C SER A 129 -17.01 18.87 -4.57
N LEU A 130 -17.03 17.55 -4.41
CA LEU A 130 -16.71 16.87 -3.16
C LEU A 130 -15.21 16.96 -2.85
N PRO A 131 -14.82 17.06 -1.56
CA PRO A 131 -13.45 16.79 -1.15
C PRO A 131 -13.15 15.32 -1.44
N THR A 132 -12.04 15.09 -2.12
CA THR A 132 -11.64 13.76 -2.56
C THR A 132 -10.29 13.43 -1.96
N LEU A 133 -10.27 12.40 -1.12
CA LEU A 133 -9.03 11.86 -0.57
C LEU A 133 -8.28 11.10 -1.67
N VAL A 134 -7.03 11.47 -1.89
CA VAL A 134 -6.10 10.72 -2.74
C VAL A 134 -5.06 10.04 -1.86
N VAL A 135 -4.81 8.77 -2.11
CA VAL A 135 -3.76 7.96 -1.48
C VAL A 135 -2.84 7.44 -2.57
N GLN A 136 -1.60 7.93 -2.61
CA GLN A 136 -0.58 7.48 -3.56
C GLN A 136 0.26 6.36 -2.94
N LEU A 137 -0.13 5.13 -3.23
CA LEU A 137 0.59 3.95 -2.76
C LEU A 137 1.83 3.68 -3.60
N ALA A 138 2.98 3.45 -2.95
CA ALA A 138 4.21 3.02 -3.61
C ALA A 138 4.17 1.54 -4.00
N LEU A 139 3.65 0.72 -3.09
CA LEU A 139 3.39 -0.72 -3.24
C LEU A 139 1.95 -1.04 -2.84
N GLY A 140 1.47 -2.24 -3.17
CA GLY A 140 0.13 -2.66 -2.79
C GLY A 140 -0.03 -2.75 -1.27
N SER A 141 -1.23 -2.47 -0.77
CA SER A 141 -1.59 -2.64 0.63
C SER A 141 -2.92 -3.38 0.74
N ARG A 142 -2.92 -4.48 1.50
CA ARG A 142 -4.15 -5.27 1.69
C ARG A 142 -5.22 -4.56 2.51
N LEU A 143 -4.84 -3.51 3.25
CA LEU A 143 -5.74 -2.79 4.13
C LEU A 143 -5.31 -1.34 4.31
N LEU A 144 -6.22 -0.43 3.97
CA LEU A 144 -6.13 0.98 4.30
C LEU A 144 -7.17 1.32 5.36
N ARG A 145 -6.79 2.21 6.28
CA ARG A 145 -7.70 2.89 7.22
C ARG A 145 -7.53 4.39 7.06
N ALA A 146 -8.63 5.13 6.97
CA ALA A 146 -8.59 6.58 6.83
C ALA A 146 -9.49 7.22 7.88
N HIS A 147 -8.88 7.81 8.90
CA HIS A 147 -9.55 8.43 10.03
C HIS A 147 -9.71 9.93 9.81
N VAL A 148 -10.93 10.44 10.01
CA VAL A 148 -11.23 11.86 10.03
C VAL A 148 -10.90 12.41 11.42
N ILE A 149 -9.94 13.33 11.47
CA ILE A 149 -9.47 13.96 12.71
C ILE A 149 -10.00 15.40 12.76
N ALA A 150 -10.88 15.67 13.72
CA ALA A 150 -11.40 17.02 13.96
C ALA A 150 -10.29 17.93 14.47
N HIS A 151 -10.00 19.02 13.77
CA HIS A 151 -8.92 19.93 14.12
C HIS A 151 -9.23 20.64 15.45
N ARG A 152 -8.38 20.41 16.45
CA ARG A 152 -8.40 21.09 17.75
C ARG A 152 -6.97 21.50 18.13
N PRO A 153 -6.79 22.46 19.06
CA PRO A 153 -5.48 22.76 19.61
C PRO A 153 -4.83 21.48 20.14
N ALA A 154 -3.54 21.28 19.84
CA ALA A 154 -2.84 20.06 20.21
C ALA A 154 -2.83 19.86 21.74
N HIS A 155 -3.13 18.65 22.19
CA HIS A 155 -2.92 18.28 23.59
C HIS A 155 -1.45 17.91 23.80
N THR A 156 -0.85 18.32 24.92
CA THR A 156 0.57 18.13 25.25
C THR A 156 0.89 16.71 25.74
N HIS A 157 0.45 15.68 25.02
CA HIS A 157 0.77 14.30 25.36
C HIS A 157 1.80 13.71 24.40
N ARG A 158 2.77 12.95 24.92
CA ARG A 158 3.75 12.26 24.09
C ARG A 158 3.05 11.11 23.34
N PRO A 159 3.05 11.10 22.01
CA PRO A 159 2.39 10.04 21.25
C PRO A 159 3.15 8.72 21.41
N ASN A 160 2.42 7.63 21.61
CA ASN A 160 2.95 6.27 21.75
C ASN A 160 2.95 5.46 20.44
N SER A 161 2.43 6.03 19.34
CA SER A 161 2.43 5.43 18.02
C SER A 161 2.48 6.48 16.92
N LEU A 162 2.81 6.07 15.68
CA LEU A 162 2.78 6.96 14.51
C LEU A 162 1.37 7.52 14.24
N PHE A 163 0.34 6.70 14.48
CA PHE A 163 -1.04 7.16 14.37
C PHE A 163 -1.35 8.20 15.45
N ALA A 164 -1.00 7.95 16.71
CA ALA A 164 -1.19 8.91 17.79
C ALA A 164 -0.46 10.25 17.50
N ALA A 165 0.75 10.18 16.93
CA ALA A 165 1.50 11.37 16.53
C ALA A 165 0.80 12.14 15.40
N ALA A 166 0.34 11.44 14.35
CA ALA A 166 -0.41 12.06 13.24
C ALA A 166 -1.77 12.61 13.70
N SER A 167 -2.39 12.01 14.71
CA SER A 167 -3.66 12.45 15.30
C SER A 167 -3.50 13.46 16.45
N ALA A 168 -2.28 13.90 16.79
CA ALA A 168 -2.05 14.78 17.96
C ALA A 168 -2.81 16.13 17.92
N HIS A 169 -3.27 16.53 16.74
CA HIS A 169 -4.01 17.77 16.50
C HIS A 169 -5.54 17.61 16.56
N GLY A 170 -6.06 16.54 17.16
CA GLY A 170 -7.50 16.35 17.22
C GLY A 170 -8.02 15.00 17.66
N GLN A 171 -9.33 14.91 17.79
CA GLN A 171 -10.02 13.64 18.05
C GLN A 171 -10.45 12.99 16.74
N SER A 172 -10.20 11.69 16.59
CA SER A 172 -10.80 10.89 15.51
C SER A 172 -12.31 10.81 15.71
N ILE A 173 -13.09 11.28 14.73
CA ILE A 173 -14.55 11.17 14.75
C ILE A 173 -15.08 9.92 14.05
N GLY A 174 -14.20 9.18 13.36
CA GLY A 174 -14.54 7.96 12.65
C GLY A 174 -13.66 7.76 11.42
N GLN A 175 -13.92 6.69 10.67
CA GLN A 175 -13.35 6.50 9.34
C GLN A 175 -14.28 7.05 8.26
N LEU A 176 -13.73 7.40 7.10
CA LEU A 176 -14.53 7.66 5.89
C LEU A 176 -15.42 6.44 5.58
N ASP A 177 -16.59 6.66 4.96
CA ASP A 177 -17.59 5.61 4.68
C ASP A 177 -17.00 4.40 3.94
N GLU A 178 -16.16 4.64 2.93
CA GLU A 178 -15.53 3.60 2.11
C GLU A 178 -14.37 2.85 2.81
N PHE A 179 -14.13 3.10 4.09
CA PHE A 179 -13.04 2.50 4.86
C PHE A 179 -13.58 1.60 5.99
N PRO A 180 -12.93 0.46 6.28
CA PRO A 180 -11.62 0.02 5.77
C PRO A 180 -11.66 -0.41 4.30
N SER A 181 -10.68 0.08 3.52
CA SER A 181 -10.54 -0.29 2.11
C SER A 181 -9.56 -1.46 1.98
N ARG A 182 -9.95 -2.54 1.30
CA ARG A 182 -9.18 -3.79 1.21
C ARG A 182 -8.59 -3.99 -0.18
N TRP A 183 -7.46 -4.70 -0.24
CA TRP A 183 -6.81 -5.15 -1.48
C TRP A 183 -6.49 -4.02 -2.46
N ASN A 184 -5.82 -2.98 -1.96
CA ASN A 184 -5.47 -1.81 -2.74
C ASN A 184 -4.18 -2.05 -3.55
N PRO A 185 -4.21 -1.96 -4.88
CA PRO A 185 -3.00 -2.03 -5.68
C PRO A 185 -2.18 -0.74 -5.53
N ARG A 186 -0.89 -0.81 -5.89
CA ARG A 186 -0.02 0.37 -5.97
C ARG A 186 -0.60 1.46 -6.88
N GLY A 187 -0.14 2.69 -6.72
CA GLY A 187 -0.62 3.86 -7.46
C GLY A 187 -1.69 4.66 -6.72
N LYS A 188 -2.31 5.61 -7.43
CA LYS A 188 -3.36 6.49 -6.88
C LYS A 188 -4.63 5.70 -6.58
N ARG A 189 -5.12 5.82 -5.35
CA ARG A 189 -6.48 5.47 -4.93
C ARG A 189 -7.22 6.76 -4.61
N VAL A 190 -8.46 6.87 -5.05
CA VAL A 190 -9.24 8.11 -5.04
C VAL A 190 -10.58 7.84 -4.37
N PHE A 191 -10.91 8.60 -3.33
CA PHE A 191 -12.07 8.39 -2.48
C PHE A 191 -12.80 9.73 -2.27
N PRO A 192 -13.80 10.06 -3.11
CA PRO A 192 -14.68 11.20 -2.89
C PRO A 192 -15.41 11.06 -1.56
N TRP A 193 -15.58 12.16 -0.84
CA TRP A 193 -16.20 12.13 0.48
C TRP A 193 -17.30 13.18 0.61
N ASN A 194 -18.51 12.74 0.92
CA ASN A 194 -19.68 13.59 1.14
C ASN A 194 -19.90 13.94 2.63
N GLY A 195 -18.96 13.62 3.50
CA GLY A 195 -19.10 13.84 4.95
C GLY A 195 -19.59 12.61 5.72
N LYS A 196 -20.09 11.57 5.05
CA LYS A 196 -20.56 10.33 5.71
C LYS A 196 -19.38 9.53 6.28
N LEU A 197 -19.55 9.01 7.48
CA LEU A 197 -18.58 8.19 8.20
C LEU A 197 -19.03 6.73 8.20
N HIS A 198 -18.06 5.81 8.30
CA HIS A 198 -18.31 4.36 8.30
C HIS A 198 -19.31 3.88 9.38
N ASN A 199 -19.42 4.62 10.48
CA ASN A 199 -20.39 4.32 11.54
C ASN A 199 -21.83 4.78 11.22
N GLY A 200 -22.11 5.20 9.98
CA GLY A 200 -23.40 5.70 9.52
C GLY A 200 -23.72 7.14 9.91
N LYS A 201 -22.88 7.80 10.73
CA LYS A 201 -23.03 9.21 11.09
C LYS A 201 -22.41 10.12 10.04
N TRP A 202 -22.70 11.41 10.16
CA TRP A 202 -22.12 12.46 9.31
C TRP A 202 -21.14 13.31 10.11
N ALA A 203 -20.03 13.69 9.50
CA ALA A 203 -19.11 14.64 10.10
C ALA A 203 -19.78 16.01 10.22
N PRO A 204 -19.76 16.68 11.38
CA PRO A 204 -20.35 18.01 11.49
C PRO A 204 -19.58 19.05 10.65
N PRO A 205 -20.17 20.21 10.33
CA PRO A 205 -19.41 21.34 9.79
C PRO A 205 -18.19 21.64 10.66
N GLY A 206 -17.05 21.88 10.01
CA GLY A 206 -15.82 22.11 10.75
C GLY A 206 -14.56 21.87 9.94
N ARG A 207 -13.42 21.89 10.64
CA ARG A 207 -12.08 21.75 10.09
C ARG A 207 -11.49 20.38 10.43
N TYR A 208 -10.89 19.72 9.44
CA TYR A 208 -10.47 18.33 9.52
C TYR A 208 -9.11 18.08 8.88
N ARG A 209 -8.45 17.00 9.31
CA ARG A 209 -7.42 16.29 8.54
C ARG A 209 -7.83 14.84 8.40
N ILE A 210 -7.36 14.18 7.35
CA ILE A 210 -7.50 12.73 7.22
C ILE A 210 -6.14 12.08 7.47
N VAL A 211 -6.08 11.18 8.45
CA VAL A 211 -4.92 10.34 8.73
C VAL A 211 -5.15 8.97 8.11
N VAL A 212 -4.30 8.62 7.15
CA VAL A 212 -4.35 7.34 6.46
C VAL A 212 -3.25 6.43 6.99
N ARG A 213 -3.64 5.20 7.31
CA ARG A 213 -2.74 4.10 7.64
C ARG A 213 -2.83 3.06 6.53
N ALA A 214 -1.69 2.66 5.99
CA ALA A 214 -1.56 1.60 5.01
C ALA A 214 -0.74 0.45 5.59
N LEU A 215 -1.32 -0.74 5.64
CA LEU A 215 -0.63 -1.90 6.19
C LEU A 215 0.42 -2.42 5.19
N ARG A 216 1.65 -2.63 5.66
CA ARG A 216 2.72 -3.18 4.83
C ARG A 216 2.40 -4.60 4.34
N ILE A 217 3.06 -5.03 3.26
CA ILE A 217 2.88 -6.39 2.73
C ILE A 217 3.30 -7.40 3.80
N PHE A 218 2.47 -8.41 4.09
CA PHE A 218 2.66 -9.34 5.21
C PHE A 218 2.69 -8.71 6.62
N GLY A 219 2.24 -7.46 6.77
CA GLY A 219 2.08 -6.84 8.08
C GLY A 219 0.91 -7.42 8.88
N ASP A 220 1.03 -7.35 10.21
CA ASP A 220 -0.03 -7.65 11.17
C ASP A 220 -0.82 -6.36 11.50
N GLU A 221 -2.15 -6.45 11.44
CA GLU A 221 -3.03 -5.30 11.72
C GLU A 221 -2.93 -4.82 13.17
N ASN A 222 -2.55 -5.73 14.09
CA ASN A 222 -2.48 -5.47 15.52
C ASN A 222 -1.14 -4.88 15.96
N VAL A 223 -0.17 -4.77 15.05
CA VAL A 223 1.17 -4.23 15.33
C VAL A 223 1.31 -2.87 14.69
N ASP A 224 1.33 -1.81 15.49
CA ASP A 224 1.38 -0.42 14.99
C ASP A 224 2.60 -0.14 14.08
N ALA A 225 3.73 -0.81 14.31
CA ALA A 225 4.95 -0.67 13.51
C ALA A 225 4.85 -1.26 12.09
N ASP A 226 3.84 -2.11 11.83
CA ASP A 226 3.59 -2.71 10.51
C ASP A 226 2.74 -1.79 9.61
N TRP A 227 2.33 -0.63 10.12
CA TRP A 227 1.57 0.38 9.38
C TRP A 227 2.46 1.55 8.95
N ASP A 228 2.36 1.92 7.68
CA ASP A 228 2.82 3.21 7.20
C ASP A 228 1.71 4.26 7.36
N VAL A 229 2.08 5.50 7.69
CA VAL A 229 1.14 6.58 8.01
C VAL A 229 1.44 7.83 7.19
N SER A 230 0.38 8.41 6.60
CA SER A 230 0.41 9.73 5.95
C SER A 230 -0.86 10.50 6.29
N GLN A 231 -0.77 11.84 6.29
CA GLN A 231 -1.90 12.70 6.60
C GLN A 231 -2.06 13.81 5.56
N THR A 232 -3.30 14.27 5.39
CA THR A 232 -3.60 15.40 4.51
C THR A 232 -3.25 16.74 5.18
N LEU A 233 -3.16 17.78 4.36
CA LEU A 233 -3.32 19.15 4.86
C LEU A 233 -4.72 19.34 5.47
N PRO A 234 -4.89 20.30 6.38
CA PRO A 234 -6.22 20.60 6.92
C PRO A 234 -7.13 21.15 5.81
N PHE A 235 -8.43 20.87 5.91
CA PHE A 235 -9.49 21.39 5.05
C PHE A 235 -10.75 21.60 5.89
N ALA A 236 -11.70 22.38 5.40
CA ALA A 236 -12.96 22.65 6.07
C ALA A 236 -14.15 22.11 5.25
N ILE A 237 -15.21 21.74 5.95
CA ILE A 237 -16.49 21.37 5.35
C ILE A 237 -17.63 22.18 5.96
N SER A 238 -18.61 22.50 5.14
CA SER A 238 -19.95 22.92 5.55
C SER A 238 -20.98 22.11 4.77
N TYR A 239 -22.26 22.24 5.13
CA TYR A 239 -23.35 21.66 4.37
C TYR A 239 -24.11 22.78 3.68
N GLY A 240 -24.52 22.55 2.43
CA GLY A 240 -25.50 23.38 1.76
C GLY A 240 -26.88 23.18 2.39
N ASP A 241 -27.73 24.19 2.23
CA ASP A 241 -29.13 24.15 2.65
C ASP A 241 -29.95 23.12 1.86
#